data_AF-A0A0G4HMJ2-F1
#
_entry.id   AF-A0A0G4HMJ2-F1
#
_cell.length_a   1.000
_cell.length_b   1.000
_cell.length_c   1.000
_cell.angle_alpha   90.00
_cell.angle_beta   90.00
_cell.angle_gamma   90.00
#
_symmetry.space_group_name_H-M   'P 1'
#
loop_
_entity.id
_entity.type
_entity.pdbx_description
1 polymer ?
#
loop_
_entity_poly.entity_id
_entity_poly.type
_entity_poly.pdbx_seq_one_letter_code
_entity_poly.pdbx_strand_id
1 'polypeptide(L)'
;VFLRPREASKEADEAKSRFAHLDGDHLTMLNVFHAYKQHASVDPKFCYDNFLNPRSLSSAENVRTQLQRLMEKFGIPLVSADFRSKEYYPNIRKAICTGFFMQVAHCERSGHYLTVKDNQVVMLHPQTVLEHKPEWVIYHEFVLTSRNYIRTVTPVRGEWLLELSPKYFDFADMPMCEAKTSLQKIQVQMRNGSSR
;
A
#
# COMPACT_ATOMS: atom_id res chain seq x y z
N VAL A 1 1.92 8.56 -11.09
CA VAL A 1 1.55 9.99 -10.90
C VAL A 1 2.77 10.89 -10.72
N PHE A 2 3.82 10.46 -10.01
CA PHE A 2 5.07 11.21 -9.91
C PHE A 2 5.85 11.22 -11.23
N LEU A 3 6.41 12.39 -11.57
CA LEU A 3 7.37 12.60 -12.63
C LEU A 3 8.76 12.66 -12.00
N ARG A 4 9.76 12.00 -12.60
CA ARG A 4 11.14 12.04 -12.11
C ARG A 4 12.11 12.18 -13.28
N PRO A 5 12.22 13.39 -13.87
CA PRO A 5 13.22 13.68 -14.89
C PRO A 5 14.62 13.38 -14.35
N ARG A 6 15.53 12.88 -15.19
CA ARG A 6 16.90 12.52 -14.74
C ARG A 6 17.66 13.73 -14.19
N GLU A 7 17.52 14.87 -14.87
CA GLU A 7 18.21 16.13 -14.55
C GLU A 7 17.73 16.75 -13.23
N ALA A 8 16.43 16.65 -12.94
CA ALA A 8 15.79 17.20 -11.74
C ALA A 8 15.40 16.11 -10.74
N SER A 9 16.13 14.99 -10.72
CA SER A 9 15.75 13.82 -9.93
C SER A 9 15.73 14.06 -8.43
N LYS A 10 16.67 14.88 -7.92
CA LYS A 10 16.73 15.27 -6.51
C LYS A 10 15.54 16.15 -6.10
N GLU A 11 15.22 17.16 -6.90
CA GLU A 11 14.08 18.06 -6.67
C GLU A 11 12.75 17.30 -6.74
N ALA A 12 12.63 16.33 -7.66
CA ALA A 12 11.46 15.46 -7.74
C ALA A 12 11.29 14.57 -6.49
N ASP A 13 12.39 14.05 -5.95
CA ASP A 13 12.37 13.22 -4.73
C ASP A 13 12.03 14.08 -3.49
N GLU A 14 12.57 15.30 -3.40
CA GLU A 14 12.21 16.29 -2.38
C GLU A 14 10.74 16.72 -2.50
N ALA A 15 10.24 16.90 -3.72
CA ALA A 15 8.84 17.21 -3.94
C ALA A 15 7.92 16.07 -3.49
N LYS A 16 8.31 14.83 -3.78
CA LYS A 16 7.59 13.63 -3.37
C LYS A 16 7.58 13.45 -1.85
N SER A 17 8.68 13.74 -1.15
CA SER A 17 8.78 13.56 0.30
C SER A 17 7.76 14.41 1.08
N ARG A 18 7.36 15.57 0.54
CA ARG A 18 6.29 16.41 1.10
C ARG A 18 4.93 15.70 1.22
N PHE A 19 4.69 14.69 0.39
CA PHE A 19 3.45 13.89 0.43
C PHE A 19 3.64 12.54 1.11
N ALA A 20 4.87 12.18 1.48
CA ALA A 20 5.22 10.87 1.99
C ALA A 20 4.42 10.56 3.26
N HIS A 21 3.80 9.40 3.27
CA HIS A 21 3.14 8.86 4.44
C HIS A 21 4.00 7.73 5.04
N LEU A 22 4.22 7.77 6.35
CA LEU A 22 5.07 6.80 7.07
C LEU A 22 4.58 5.35 6.89
N ASP A 23 3.27 5.17 6.77
CA ASP A 23 2.62 3.87 6.51
C ASP A 23 2.46 3.52 5.01
N GLY A 24 3.28 4.10 4.13
CA GLY A 24 3.55 3.56 2.80
C GLY A 24 3.00 4.34 1.61
N ASP A 25 3.22 3.74 0.44
CA ASP A 25 3.07 4.39 -0.86
C ASP A 25 1.60 4.60 -1.24
N HIS A 26 0.68 3.70 -0.86
CA HIS A 26 -0.75 3.89 -1.14
C HIS A 26 -1.31 5.13 -0.45
N LEU A 27 -0.91 5.37 0.80
CA LEU A 27 -1.33 6.54 1.57
C LEU A 27 -0.63 7.81 1.05
N THR A 28 0.61 7.69 0.58
CA THR A 28 1.29 8.77 -0.15
C THR A 28 0.51 9.17 -1.41
N MET A 29 0.02 8.19 -2.18
CA MET A 29 -0.82 8.47 -3.35
C MET A 29 -2.15 9.13 -2.96
N LEU A 30 -2.74 8.74 -1.83
CA LEU A 30 -3.95 9.38 -1.29
C LEU A 30 -3.68 10.85 -0.94
N ASN A 31 -2.56 11.15 -0.27
CA ASN A 31 -2.16 12.51 0.07
C ASN A 31 -1.99 13.37 -1.19
N VAL A 32 -1.31 12.84 -2.22
CA VAL A 32 -1.16 13.53 -3.52
C VAL A 32 -2.53 13.81 -4.14
N PHE A 33 -3.44 12.85 -4.15
CA PHE A 33 -4.75 13.02 -4.75
C PHE A 33 -5.61 14.05 -3.99
N HIS A 34 -5.56 14.06 -2.66
CA HIS A 34 -6.21 15.08 -1.84
C HIS A 34 -5.65 16.49 -2.10
N ALA A 35 -4.32 16.63 -2.10
CA ALA A 35 -3.67 17.92 -2.39
C ALA A 35 -3.99 18.41 -3.80
N TYR A 36 -3.97 17.51 -4.80
CA TYR A 36 -4.39 17.83 -6.17
C TYR A 36 -5.82 18.36 -6.22
N LYS A 37 -6.77 17.67 -5.56
CA LYS A 37 -8.17 18.07 -5.52
C LYS A 37 -8.41 19.42 -4.86
N GLN A 38 -7.57 19.80 -3.90
CA GLN A 38 -7.68 21.08 -3.20
C GLN A 38 -7.04 22.25 -3.97
N HIS A 39 -5.89 22.00 -4.61
CA HIS A 39 -5.06 23.08 -5.15
C HIS A 39 -5.11 23.21 -6.68
N ALA A 40 -5.31 22.13 -7.44
CA ALA A 40 -5.11 22.15 -8.89
C ALA A 40 -6.12 23.02 -9.66
N SER A 41 -7.30 23.26 -9.12
CA SER A 41 -8.28 24.20 -9.71
C SER A 41 -7.94 25.66 -9.45
N VAL A 42 -7.16 25.95 -8.42
CA VAL A 42 -6.79 27.31 -7.99
C VAL A 42 -5.42 27.70 -8.54
N ASP A 43 -4.48 26.75 -8.53
CA ASP A 43 -3.13 26.92 -9.00
C ASP A 43 -2.80 25.93 -10.13
N PRO A 44 -2.84 26.38 -11.40
CA PRO A 44 -2.49 25.56 -12.55
C PRO A 44 -1.03 25.06 -12.54
N LYS A 45 -0.13 25.71 -11.78
CA LYS A 45 1.29 25.32 -11.67
C LYS A 45 1.52 24.27 -10.59
N PHE A 46 0.55 23.99 -9.72
CA PHE A 46 0.67 23.03 -8.62
C PHE A 46 1.27 21.68 -9.07
N CYS A 47 0.78 21.11 -10.17
CA CYS A 47 1.29 19.83 -10.66
C CYS A 47 2.74 19.92 -11.14
N TYR A 48 3.12 21.02 -11.78
CA TYR A 48 4.48 21.25 -12.27
C TYR A 48 5.45 21.40 -11.09
N ASP A 49 5.13 22.29 -10.13
CA ASP A 49 5.97 22.60 -8.96
C ASP A 49 6.12 21.43 -7.99
N ASN A 50 5.24 20.42 -8.07
CA ASN A 50 5.28 19.22 -7.26
C ASN A 50 5.70 17.96 -8.05
N PHE A 51 6.17 18.10 -9.29
CA PHE A 51 6.58 16.98 -10.14
C PHE A 51 5.48 15.90 -10.27
N LEU A 52 4.23 16.33 -10.47
CA LEU A 52 3.07 15.47 -10.65
C LEU A 52 2.60 15.51 -12.09
N ASN A 53 2.13 14.37 -12.59
CA ASN A 53 1.54 14.26 -13.92
C ASN A 53 0.06 14.67 -13.89
N PRO A 54 -0.31 15.86 -14.43
CA PRO A 54 -1.68 16.36 -14.37
C PRO A 54 -2.66 15.47 -15.15
N ARG A 55 -2.22 14.85 -16.26
CA ARG A 55 -3.06 13.95 -17.06
C ARG A 55 -3.41 12.69 -16.29
N SER A 56 -2.43 12.12 -15.56
CA SER A 56 -2.67 10.94 -14.71
C SER A 56 -3.65 11.24 -13.58
N LEU A 57 -3.53 12.42 -12.94
CA LEU A 57 -4.40 12.82 -11.83
C LEU A 57 -5.82 13.14 -12.30
N SER A 58 -5.97 13.87 -13.40
CA SER A 58 -7.28 14.13 -14.03
C SER A 58 -7.96 12.82 -14.46
N SER A 59 -7.21 11.88 -15.03
CA SER A 59 -7.73 10.53 -15.34
C SER A 59 -8.19 9.79 -14.09
N ALA A 60 -7.41 9.82 -13.01
CA ALA A 60 -7.79 9.21 -11.73
C ALA A 60 -9.07 9.83 -11.14
N GLU A 61 -9.25 11.15 -11.25
CA GLU A 61 -10.48 11.83 -10.82
C GLU A 61 -11.70 11.40 -11.64
N ASN A 62 -11.56 11.27 -12.95
CA ASN A 62 -12.62 10.78 -13.83
C ASN A 62 -13.01 9.34 -13.46
N VAL A 63 -12.03 8.45 -13.27
CA VAL A 63 -12.26 7.06 -12.84
C VAL A 63 -12.95 7.01 -11.48
N ARG A 64 -12.49 7.80 -10.50
CA ARG A 64 -13.13 7.88 -9.18
C ARG A 64 -14.60 8.28 -9.29
N THR A 65 -14.93 9.27 -10.13
CA THR A 65 -16.31 9.73 -10.35
C THR A 65 -17.18 8.64 -10.97
N GLN A 66 -16.64 7.87 -11.91
CA GLN A 66 -17.34 6.72 -12.51
C GLN A 66 -17.61 5.61 -11.49
N LEU A 67 -16.61 5.27 -10.67
CA LEU A 67 -16.74 4.28 -9.61
C LEU A 67 -17.76 4.71 -8.56
N GLN A 68 -17.76 6.00 -8.17
CA GLN A 68 -18.73 6.54 -7.22
C GLN A 68 -20.18 6.38 -7.73
N ARG A 69 -20.44 6.74 -8.99
CA ARG A 69 -21.78 6.56 -9.61
C ARG A 69 -22.20 5.10 -9.65
N LEU A 70 -21.25 4.18 -9.88
CA LEU A 70 -21.52 2.75 -9.89
C LEU A 70 -21.88 2.23 -8.49
N MET A 71 -21.16 2.68 -7.46
CA MET A 71 -21.46 2.35 -6.07
C MET A 71 -22.86 2.84 -5.67
N GLU A 72 -23.19 4.09 -6.00
CA GLU A 72 -24.52 4.66 -5.76
C GLU A 72 -25.62 3.84 -6.48
N LYS A 73 -25.40 3.47 -7.75
CA LYS A 73 -26.32 2.65 -8.53
C LYS A 73 -26.60 1.28 -7.90
N PHE A 74 -25.59 0.66 -7.29
CA PHE A 74 -25.73 -0.65 -6.62
C PHE A 74 -26.06 -0.53 -5.13
N GLY A 75 -26.32 0.67 -4.61
CA GLY A 75 -26.64 0.88 -3.20
C GLY A 75 -25.47 0.61 -2.25
N ILE A 76 -24.23 0.67 -2.74
CA ILE A 76 -23.03 0.52 -1.91
C ILE A 76 -22.79 1.86 -1.19
N PRO A 77 -22.79 1.89 0.15
CA PRO A 77 -22.71 3.15 0.88
C PRO A 77 -21.32 3.80 0.75
N LEU A 78 -21.32 5.11 0.55
CA LEU A 78 -20.12 5.93 0.52
C LEU A 78 -19.83 6.44 1.94
N VAL A 79 -18.97 5.76 2.66
CA VAL A 79 -18.60 6.09 4.04
C VAL A 79 -17.13 6.51 4.14
N SER A 80 -16.86 7.43 5.07
CA SER A 80 -15.49 7.79 5.46
C SER A 80 -15.42 7.84 6.98
N ALA A 81 -14.34 7.31 7.55
CA ALA A 81 -14.04 7.50 8.96
C ALA A 81 -13.65 8.96 9.24
N ASP A 82 -13.82 9.42 10.49
CA ASP A 82 -13.27 10.70 10.94
C ASP A 82 -11.74 10.64 10.81
N PHE A 83 -11.16 11.65 10.16
CA PHE A 83 -9.71 11.80 10.00
C PHE A 83 -8.96 11.84 11.35
N ARG A 84 -9.61 12.32 12.41
CA ARG A 84 -9.04 12.35 13.77
C ARG A 84 -9.09 11.00 14.49
N SER A 85 -9.79 10.02 13.92
CA SER A 85 -9.85 8.68 14.49
C SER A 85 -8.49 7.98 14.35
N LYS A 86 -8.06 7.31 15.42
CA LYS A 86 -6.87 6.45 15.40
C LYS A 86 -6.99 5.31 14.37
N GLU A 87 -8.22 4.95 14.01
CA GLU A 87 -8.51 3.89 13.05
C GLU A 87 -8.55 4.37 11.59
N TYR A 88 -8.40 5.67 11.31
CA TYR A 88 -8.50 6.20 9.94
C TYR A 88 -7.53 5.52 8.95
N TYR A 89 -6.23 5.56 9.22
CA TYR A 89 -5.22 4.91 8.38
C TYR A 89 -5.22 3.38 8.47
N PRO A 90 -5.36 2.76 9.66
CA PRO A 90 -5.54 1.31 9.76
C PRO A 90 -6.69 0.77 8.91
N ASN A 91 -7.84 1.45 8.88
CA ASN A 91 -9.00 1.02 8.09
C ASN A 91 -8.70 1.04 6.58
N ILE A 92 -7.99 2.06 6.09
CA ILE A 92 -7.57 2.13 4.68
C ILE A 92 -6.61 0.99 4.35
N ARG A 93 -5.63 0.72 5.22
CA ARG A 93 -4.66 -0.37 5.02
C ARG A 93 -5.33 -1.74 5.06
N LYS A 94 -6.29 -1.97 5.96
CA LYS A 94 -7.13 -3.18 5.98
C LYS A 94 -7.94 -3.31 4.69
N ALA A 95 -8.54 -2.24 4.19
CA ALA A 95 -9.28 -2.28 2.92
C ALA A 95 -8.37 -2.67 1.75
N ILE A 96 -7.15 -2.12 1.66
CA ILE A 96 -6.15 -2.55 0.66
C ILE A 96 -5.82 -4.03 0.84
N CYS A 97 -5.66 -4.47 2.10
CA CYS A 97 -5.41 -5.87 2.42
C CYS A 97 -6.50 -6.81 1.93
N THR A 98 -7.77 -6.42 1.98
CA THR A 98 -8.86 -7.26 1.46
C THR A 98 -8.82 -7.46 -0.06
N GLY A 99 -8.30 -6.48 -0.81
CA GLY A 99 -8.21 -6.57 -2.27
C GLY A 99 -6.90 -7.20 -2.77
N PHE A 100 -5.82 -7.04 -2.01
CA PHE A 100 -4.46 -7.39 -2.40
C PHE A 100 -3.83 -8.50 -1.52
N PHE A 101 -4.66 -9.32 -0.87
CA PHE A 101 -4.20 -10.39 0.03
C PHE A 101 -3.26 -11.42 -0.63
N MET A 102 -3.29 -11.55 -1.97
CA MET A 102 -2.35 -12.41 -2.71
C MET A 102 -1.00 -11.74 -2.97
N GLN A 103 -0.93 -10.40 -2.92
CA GLN A 103 0.27 -9.62 -3.19
C GLN A 103 0.94 -9.20 -1.88
N VAL A 104 1.37 -10.20 -1.11
CA VAL A 104 1.99 -10.02 0.22
C VAL A 104 3.42 -10.53 0.19
N ALA A 105 4.32 -9.81 0.88
CA ALA A 105 5.67 -10.26 1.11
C ALA A 105 6.05 -10.17 2.59
N HIS A 106 6.86 -11.13 3.04
CA HIS A 106 7.39 -11.23 4.40
C HIS A 106 8.88 -10.90 4.40
N CYS A 107 9.34 -10.09 5.36
CA CYS A 107 10.75 -9.79 5.54
C CYS A 107 11.44 -10.93 6.29
N GLU A 108 12.32 -11.65 5.61
CA GLU A 108 13.14 -12.70 6.22
C GLU A 108 14.23 -12.09 7.11
N ARG A 109 14.78 -12.88 8.04
CA ARG A 109 15.91 -12.44 8.92
C ARG A 109 17.14 -11.95 8.16
N SER A 110 17.38 -12.48 6.96
CA SER A 110 18.43 -12.03 6.06
C SER A 110 18.21 -10.64 5.46
N GLY A 111 17.03 -10.04 5.67
CA GLY A 111 16.71 -8.66 5.27
C GLY A 111 16.22 -8.48 3.84
N HIS A 112 16.04 -9.56 3.08
CA HIS A 112 15.28 -9.57 1.83
C HIS A 112 13.81 -9.96 2.11
N TYR A 113 12.93 -9.68 1.15
CA TYR A 113 11.54 -10.09 1.23
C TYR A 113 11.29 -11.34 0.41
N LEU A 114 10.35 -12.16 0.87
CA LEU A 114 9.87 -13.34 0.17
C LEU A 114 8.37 -13.17 -0.10
N THR A 115 7.92 -13.33 -1.34
CA THR A 115 6.49 -13.31 -1.66
C THR A 115 5.80 -14.54 -1.06
N VAL A 116 4.61 -14.34 -0.52
CA VAL A 116 3.83 -15.42 0.09
C VAL A 116 3.37 -16.42 -0.99
N LYS A 117 3.49 -17.72 -0.70
CA LYS A 117 3.21 -18.88 -1.57
C LYS A 117 4.17 -19.08 -2.76
N ASP A 118 4.52 -18.02 -3.49
CA ASP A 118 5.39 -18.15 -4.69
C ASP A 118 6.88 -18.16 -4.36
N ASN A 119 7.25 -17.83 -3.12
CA ASN A 119 8.62 -17.81 -2.60
C ASN A 119 9.60 -17.02 -3.49
N GLN A 120 9.15 -15.93 -4.11
CA GLN A 120 10.01 -15.08 -4.93
C GLN A 120 10.80 -14.13 -4.03
N VAL A 121 12.12 -14.16 -4.16
CA VAL A 121 13.00 -13.21 -3.47
C VAL A 121 12.84 -11.84 -4.14
N VAL A 122 12.44 -10.84 -3.35
CA VAL A 122 12.19 -9.47 -3.79
C VAL A 122 12.80 -8.46 -2.83
N MET A 123 12.98 -7.23 -3.32
CA MET A 123 13.33 -6.08 -2.50
C MET A 123 12.28 -4.98 -2.64
N LEU A 124 12.22 -4.09 -1.64
CA LEU A 124 11.43 -2.87 -1.79
C LEU A 124 12.00 -2.03 -2.93
N HIS A 125 11.13 -1.56 -3.82
CA HIS A 125 11.56 -0.70 -4.92
C HIS A 125 12.21 0.59 -4.38
N PRO A 126 13.34 1.07 -4.93
CA PRO A 126 14.06 2.24 -4.40
C PRO A 126 13.25 3.54 -4.34
N GLN A 127 12.14 3.61 -5.08
CA GLN A 127 11.23 4.76 -5.06
C GLN A 127 10.15 4.69 -3.98
N THR A 128 10.10 3.64 -3.16
CA THR A 128 9.16 3.61 -2.03
C THR A 128 9.48 4.72 -1.04
N VAL A 129 8.47 5.26 -0.35
CA VAL A 129 8.66 6.25 0.73
C VAL A 129 9.04 5.62 2.07
N LEU A 130 9.06 4.28 2.17
CA LEU A 130 9.35 3.59 3.41
C LEU A 130 10.83 3.69 3.77
N GLU A 131 11.12 4.30 4.92
CA GLU A 131 12.48 4.41 5.47
C GLU A 131 12.89 3.18 6.31
N HIS A 132 11.91 2.38 6.73
CA HIS A 132 12.12 1.16 7.51
C HIS A 132 11.70 -0.08 6.71
N LYS A 133 12.05 -1.27 7.22
CA LYS A 133 11.65 -2.56 6.65
C LYS A 133 10.59 -3.23 7.56
N PRO A 134 9.29 -3.04 7.30
CA PRO A 134 8.24 -3.75 8.03
C PRO A 134 8.34 -5.26 7.84
N GLU A 135 7.92 -6.03 8.84
CA GLU A 135 7.88 -7.49 8.74
C GLU A 135 6.94 -7.96 7.62
N TRP A 136 5.77 -7.34 7.51
CA TRP A 136 4.74 -7.69 6.53
C TRP A 136 4.38 -6.49 5.68
N VAL A 137 4.36 -6.70 4.37
CA VAL A 137 3.98 -5.66 3.41
C VAL A 137 3.04 -6.21 2.34
N ILE A 138 2.15 -5.34 1.89
CA ILE A 138 1.41 -5.51 0.64
C ILE A 138 2.04 -4.64 -0.42
N TYR A 139 2.09 -5.17 -1.64
CA TYR A 139 2.55 -4.45 -2.81
C TYR A 139 1.47 -4.42 -3.89
N HIS A 140 1.56 -3.47 -4.81
CA HIS A 140 0.64 -3.35 -5.95
C HIS A 140 1.21 -3.99 -7.22
N GLU A 141 2.53 -3.96 -7.38
CA GLU A 141 3.19 -4.35 -8.62
C GLU A 141 4.50 -5.09 -8.35
N PHE A 142 4.69 -6.17 -9.11
CA PHE A 142 5.95 -6.90 -9.17
C PHE A 142 6.74 -6.42 -10.38
N VAL A 143 7.99 -5.98 -10.15
CA VAL A 143 8.85 -5.39 -11.17
C VAL A 143 10.06 -6.31 -11.40
N LEU A 144 10.07 -6.96 -12.57
CA LEU A 144 11.14 -7.86 -13.01
C LEU A 144 12.24 -7.08 -13.75
N THR A 145 13.44 -7.01 -13.17
CA THR A 145 14.63 -6.39 -13.80
C THR A 145 15.87 -7.26 -13.55
N SER A 146 17.06 -6.67 -13.40
CA SER A 146 18.26 -7.38 -12.94
C SER A 146 18.12 -7.89 -11.50
N ARG A 147 17.25 -7.25 -10.70
CA ARG A 147 16.77 -7.75 -9.42
C ARG A 147 15.25 -7.61 -9.37
N ASN A 148 14.59 -8.48 -8.62
CA ASN A 148 13.14 -8.40 -8.46
C ASN A 148 12.79 -7.35 -7.40
N TYR A 149 11.86 -6.46 -7.74
CA TYR A 149 11.36 -5.44 -6.82
C TYR A 149 9.85 -5.54 -6.68
N ILE A 150 9.36 -5.16 -5.50
CA ILE A 150 7.95 -4.87 -5.28
C ILE A 150 7.75 -3.37 -5.17
N ARG A 151 6.79 -2.83 -5.93
CA ARG A 151 6.53 -1.39 -6.05
C ARG A 151 5.15 -1.05 -5.47
N THR A 152 5.07 0.18 -4.95
CA THR A 152 3.89 0.71 -4.25
C THR A 152 3.55 -0.16 -3.06
N VAL A 153 4.34 0.02 -2.00
CA VAL A 153 4.36 -0.87 -0.84
C VAL A 153 3.68 -0.20 0.34
N THR A 154 2.85 -0.94 1.06
CA THR A 154 2.21 -0.51 2.31
C THR A 154 2.41 -1.57 3.38
N PRO A 155 2.93 -1.21 4.57
CA PRO A 155 3.04 -2.15 5.68
C PRO A 155 1.65 -2.67 6.07
N VAL A 156 1.57 -3.91 6.50
CA VAL A 156 0.35 -4.51 7.08
C VAL A 156 0.70 -5.30 8.33
N ARG A 157 -0.30 -5.76 9.07
CA ARG A 157 -0.09 -6.62 10.23
C ARG A 157 -0.48 -8.05 9.87
N GLY A 158 0.23 -9.05 10.41
CA GLY A 158 -0.03 -10.45 10.12
C GLY A 158 -1.40 -10.92 10.58
N GLU A 159 -1.94 -10.32 11.66
CA GLU A 159 -3.31 -10.57 12.14
C GLU A 159 -4.35 -10.27 11.05
N TRP A 160 -4.16 -9.18 10.30
CA TRP A 160 -5.10 -8.78 9.25
C TRP A 160 -5.12 -9.78 8.10
N LEU A 161 -3.99 -10.42 7.78
CA LEU A 161 -3.91 -11.45 6.75
C LEU A 161 -4.78 -12.66 7.13
N LEU A 162 -4.68 -13.10 8.39
CA LEU A 162 -5.44 -14.22 8.93
C LEU A 162 -6.94 -13.89 9.08
N GLU A 163 -7.27 -12.68 9.55
CA GLU A 163 -8.66 -12.25 9.75
C GLU A 163 -9.40 -11.99 8.43
N LEU A 164 -8.76 -11.28 7.49
CA LEU A 164 -9.42 -10.79 6.28
C LEU A 164 -9.45 -11.82 5.15
N SER A 165 -8.53 -12.79 5.15
CA SER A 165 -8.42 -13.77 4.06
C SER A 165 -8.02 -15.17 4.54
N PRO A 166 -8.72 -15.75 5.53
CA PRO A 166 -8.31 -17.00 6.19
C PRO A 166 -8.17 -18.17 5.22
N LYS A 167 -9.01 -18.25 4.19
CA LYS A 167 -8.95 -19.31 3.16
C LYS A 167 -7.66 -19.27 2.36
N TYR A 168 -7.12 -18.09 2.09
CA TYR A 168 -5.87 -17.98 1.34
C TYR A 168 -4.67 -18.31 2.21
N PHE A 169 -4.69 -17.87 3.47
CA PHE A 169 -3.63 -18.12 4.46
C PHE A 169 -3.84 -19.41 5.25
N ASP A 170 -4.46 -20.43 4.64
CA ASP A 170 -4.50 -21.77 5.23
C ASP A 170 -3.09 -22.34 5.32
N PHE A 171 -2.72 -22.76 6.53
CA PHE A 171 -1.41 -23.33 6.81
C PHE A 171 -1.21 -24.71 6.18
N ALA A 172 -2.27 -25.44 5.83
CA ALA A 172 -2.14 -26.67 5.06
C ALA A 172 -1.55 -26.41 3.66
N ASP A 173 -1.95 -25.29 3.05
CA ASP A 173 -1.60 -24.93 1.67
C ASP A 173 -0.37 -24.01 1.57
N MET A 174 0.13 -23.49 2.70
CA MET A 174 1.34 -22.67 2.72
C MET A 174 2.62 -23.52 2.73
N PRO A 175 3.63 -23.18 1.90
CA PRO A 175 4.95 -23.80 1.97
C PRO A 175 5.59 -23.54 3.34
N MET A 176 6.48 -24.45 3.77
CA MET A 176 7.24 -24.27 5.01
C MET A 176 8.30 -23.17 4.81
N CYS A 177 8.04 -21.98 5.36
CA CYS A 177 8.92 -20.81 5.32
C CYS A 177 8.81 -19.98 6.62
N GLU A 178 9.65 -18.95 6.79
CA GLU A 178 9.58 -18.08 7.97
C GLU A 178 8.23 -17.35 8.05
N ALA A 179 7.65 -16.97 6.90
CA ALA A 179 6.33 -16.36 6.81
C ALA A 179 5.23 -17.24 7.44
N LYS A 180 5.19 -18.54 7.11
CA LYS A 180 4.25 -19.51 7.72
C LYS A 180 4.46 -19.61 9.23
N THR A 181 5.73 -19.71 9.66
CA THR A 181 6.09 -19.80 11.08
C THR A 181 5.68 -18.55 11.85
N SER A 182 5.85 -17.36 11.26
CA SER A 182 5.42 -16.09 11.84
C SER A 182 3.90 -16.03 12.00
N LEU A 183 3.13 -16.35 10.94
CA LEU A 183 1.67 -16.38 11.01
C LEU A 183 1.12 -17.38 12.02
N GLN A 184 1.73 -18.56 12.15
CA GLN A 184 1.33 -19.55 13.18
C GLN A 184 1.53 -19.00 14.60
N LYS A 185 2.64 -18.29 14.85
CA LYS A 185 2.87 -17.63 16.15
C LYS A 185 1.82 -16.55 16.42
N ILE A 186 1.50 -15.75 15.40
CA ILE A 186 0.47 -14.71 15.49
C ILE A 186 -0.90 -15.34 15.81
N GLN A 187 -1.28 -16.43 15.12
CA GLN A 187 -2.55 -17.13 15.40
C GLN A 187 -2.64 -17.61 16.86
N VAL A 188 -1.55 -18.18 17.41
CA VAL A 188 -1.52 -18.61 18.81
C VAL A 188 -1.66 -17.41 19.77
N GLN A 189 -0.98 -16.30 19.48
CA GLN A 189 -1.07 -15.07 20.28
C GLN A 189 -2.48 -14.48 20.25
N MET A 190 -3.13 -14.44 19.09
CA MET A 190 -4.52 -13.97 18.95
C MET A 190 -5.47 -14.82 19.82
N ARG A 191 -5.35 -16.16 19.77
CA ARG A 191 -6.18 -17.06 20.58
C ARG A 191 -6.01 -16.85 22.08
N ASN A 192 -4.77 -16.64 22.52
CA ASN A 192 -4.45 -16.40 23.93
C ASN A 192 -4.88 -15.00 24.40
N GLY A 193 -4.84 -14.00 23.51
CA GLY A 193 -5.27 -12.62 23.78
C GLY A 193 -6.79 -12.47 23.84
N SER A 194 -7.54 -13.24 23.05
CA SER A 194 -9.02 -13.26 23.10
C SER A 194 -9.61 -13.99 24.32
N SER A 195 -8.76 -14.63 25.14
CA SER A 195 -9.16 -15.36 26.36
C SER A 195 -8.99 -14.53 27.65
N ARG A 196 -8.75 -13.22 27.54
CA ARG A 196 -8.72 -12.24 28.64
C ARG A 196 -9.69 -11.11 28.36
#